data_AF-A0A1V4QP21-F1
#
_entry.id   AF-A0A1V4QP21-F1
#
_cell.length_a   1.000
_cell.length_b   1.000
_cell.length_c   1.000
_cell.angle_alpha   90.00
_cell.angle_beta   90.00
_cell.angle_gamma   90.00
#
_symmetry.space_group_name_H-M   'P 1'
#
loop_
_entity.id
_entity.type
_entity.pdbx_description
1 polymer ?
#
loop_
_entity_poly.entity_id
_entity_poly.type
_entity_poly.pdbx_seq_one_letter_code
_entity_poly.pdbx_strand_id
1 'polypeptide(L)' 'MKECINRENNLKFCNCTYEPCERKGICCECLRYHLQMGELPACCFPDEVERTYDRSIARFLKLRQQQ' A
#
# COMPACT_ATOMS: atom_id res chain seq x y z
N MET A 1 16.92 0.96 9.58
CA MET A 1 15.45 1.13 9.56
C MET A 1 15.16 2.49 10.18
N LYS A 2 14.55 3.43 9.42
CA LYS A 2 14.20 4.73 10.01
C LYS A 2 13.11 4.51 11.06
N GLU A 3 13.29 5.13 12.22
CA GLU A 3 12.26 5.16 13.23
C GLU A 3 11.04 5.91 12.69
N CYS A 4 9.86 5.30 12.77
CA CYS A 4 8.60 5.93 12.43
C CYS A 4 7.70 5.90 13.66
N ILE A 5 7.52 7.06 14.28
CA ILE A 5 6.62 7.28 15.42
C ILE A 5 5.21 6.71 15.19
N ASN A 6 4.73 6.72 13.94
CA ASN A 6 3.38 6.26 13.60
C ASN A 6 3.32 4.78 13.19
N ARG A 7 4.43 4.01 13.26
CA ARG A 7 4.51 2.66 12.69
C ARG A 7 3.39 1.74 13.19
N GLU A 8 3.18 1.68 14.50
CA GLU A 8 2.16 0.82 15.11
C GLU A 8 0.74 1.19 14.66
N ASN A 9 0.46 2.49 14.54
CA ASN A 9 -0.84 2.96 14.05
C ASN A 9 -1.02 2.67 12.57
N ASN A 10 0.01 2.89 11.76
CA ASN A 10 -0.01 2.61 10.32
C ASN A 10 -0.24 1.11 10.04
N LEU A 11 0.33 0.23 10.88
CA LEU A 11 0.14 -1.22 10.74
C LEU A 11 -1.34 -1.65 10.87
N LYS A 12 -2.16 -0.90 11.60
CA LYS A 12 -3.61 -1.16 11.73
C LYS A 12 -4.38 -0.91 10.42
N PHE A 13 -3.84 -0.07 9.54
CA PHE A 13 -4.46 0.29 8.25
C PHE A 13 -3.74 -0.35 7.05
N CYS A 14 -2.61 -1.01 7.29
CA CYS A 14 -1.84 -1.62 6.23
C CYS A 14 -2.33 -3.05 5.96
N ASN A 15 -2.99 -3.24 4.83
CA ASN A 15 -3.46 -4.54 4.35
C ASN A 15 -2.49 -5.24 3.39
N CYS A 16 -1.24 -4.77 3.25
CA CYS A 16 -0.26 -5.38 2.36
C CYS A 16 -0.10 -6.88 2.64
N THR A 17 -0.40 -7.70 1.63
CA THR A 17 -0.44 -9.18 1.74
C THR A 17 0.91 -9.83 1.45
N TYR A 18 1.89 -9.07 0.93
CA TYR A 18 3.22 -9.56 0.65
C TYR A 18 4.04 -9.72 1.94
N GLU A 19 4.56 -10.92 2.19
CA GLU A 19 5.51 -11.22 3.27
C GLU A 19 6.77 -11.86 2.67
N PRO A 20 8.00 -11.39 2.99
CA PRO A 20 8.35 -10.40 4.01
C PRO A 20 8.42 -8.94 3.47
N CYS A 21 7.47 -8.08 3.85
CA CYS A 21 7.50 -6.66 3.46
C CYS A 21 8.26 -5.79 4.50
N GLU A 22 9.51 -5.44 4.19
CA GLU A 22 10.37 -4.63 5.07
C GLU A 22 9.84 -3.20 5.33
N ARG A 23 8.98 -2.68 4.45
CA ARG A 23 8.45 -1.30 4.50
C ARG A 23 7.10 -1.20 5.23
N LYS A 24 6.55 -2.32 5.70
CA LYS A 24 5.22 -2.39 6.31
C LYS A 24 5.13 -1.48 7.54
N GLY A 25 4.16 -0.57 7.53
CA GLY A 25 3.98 0.46 8.58
C GLY A 25 4.86 1.73 8.41
N ILE A 26 5.80 1.76 7.46
CA ILE A 26 6.64 2.93 7.15
C ILE A 26 6.12 3.60 5.88
N CYS A 27 5.03 4.38 6.00
CA CYS A 27 4.27 4.87 4.84
C CYS A 27 5.08 5.69 3.82
N CYS A 28 6.05 6.50 4.27
CA CYS A 28 6.88 7.29 3.36
C CYS A 28 7.81 6.42 2.49
N GLU A 29 8.36 5.34 3.05
CA GLU A 29 9.20 4.39 2.30
C GLU A 29 8.35 3.49 1.40
N CYS A 30 7.20 3.04 1.89
CA CYS A 30 6.21 2.27 1.13
C CYS A 30 5.73 3.06 -0.11
N LEU A 31 5.32 4.31 0.07
CA LEU A 31 4.86 5.18 -1.01
C LEU A 31 5.96 5.42 -2.05
N ARG A 32 7.17 5.78 -1.61
CA ARG A 32 8.29 6.02 -2.51
C ARG A 32 8.60 4.78 -3.36
N TYR A 33 8.60 3.60 -2.75
CA TYR A 33 8.87 2.34 -3.45
C TYR A 33 7.82 2.06 -4.54
N HIS A 34 6.52 2.11 -4.21
CA HIS A 34 5.47 1.81 -5.19
C HIS A 34 5.41 2.85 -6.32
N LEU A 35 5.63 4.14 -6.02
CA LEU A 35 5.66 5.17 -7.05
C LEU A 35 6.80 4.96 -8.07
N GLN A 36 7.94 4.40 -7.65
CA GLN A 36 9.02 4.05 -8.59
C GLN A 36 8.63 2.92 -9.56
N MET A 37 7.60 2.14 -9.23
CA MET A 37 7.03 1.07 -10.05
C MET A 37 5.76 1.49 -10.80
N GLY A 38 5.30 2.75 -10.65
CA GLY A 38 4.03 3.20 -11.22
C GLY A 38 2.79 2.64 -10.49
N GLU A 39 2.97 2.27 -9.21
CA GLU A 39 1.95 1.67 -8.36
C GLU A 39 1.58 2.58 -7.18
N LEU A 40 0.52 2.20 -6.46
CA LEU A 40 0.17 2.76 -5.16
C LEU A 40 0.33 1.72 -4.04
N PRO A 41 0.52 2.14 -2.78
CA PRO A 41 0.53 1.22 -1.63
C PRO A 41 -0.76 0.39 -1.52
N ALA A 42 -0.63 -0.82 -0.97
CA ALA A 42 -1.74 -1.73 -0.68
C ALA A 42 -2.93 -1.05 0.03
N CYS A 43 -2.66 -0.17 0.99
CA CYS A 43 -3.68 0.53 1.77
C CYS A 43 -4.54 1.52 0.96
N CYS A 44 -4.24 1.73 -0.33
CA CYS A 44 -5.10 2.44 -1.27
C CYS A 44 -6.19 1.55 -1.90
N PHE A 45 -6.15 0.23 -1.64
CA PHE A 45 -7.00 -0.77 -2.26
C PHE A 45 -7.77 -1.58 -1.19
N PRO A 46 -9.00 -2.01 -1.49
CA PRO A 46 -9.72 -3.01 -0.68
C PRO A 46 -8.95 -4.34 -0.61
N ASP A 47 -9.19 -5.12 0.45
CA ASP A 47 -8.50 -6.40 0.70
C ASP A 47 -8.66 -7.40 -0.44
N GLU A 48 -9.84 -7.44 -1.07
CA GLU A 48 -10.10 -8.30 -2.23
C GLU A 48 -9.27 -7.92 -3.45
N VAL A 49 -8.91 -6.64 -3.61
CA VAL A 49 -8.07 -6.17 -4.71
C VAL A 49 -6.60 -6.37 -4.39
N GLU A 50 -6.18 -6.06 -3.15
CA GLU A 50 -4.80 -6.27 -2.72
C GLU A 50 -4.37 -7.76 -2.84
N ARG A 51 -5.30 -8.72 -2.63
CA ARG A 51 -5.05 -10.15 -2.85
C ARG A 51 -4.71 -10.51 -4.30
N THR A 52 -5.06 -9.68 -5.28
CA THR A 52 -4.69 -9.90 -6.69
C THR A 52 -3.37 -9.24 -7.05
N TYR A 53 -2.76 -8.49 -6.13
CA TYR A 53 -1.53 -7.72 -6.32
C TYR A 53 -1.58 -6.67 -7.43
N ASP A 54 -2.76 -6.34 -7.97
CA ASP A 54 -2.92 -5.27 -8.96
C ASP A 54 -2.95 -3.92 -8.24
N ARG A 55 -1.75 -3.39 -7.99
CA ARG A 55 -1.53 -2.08 -7.34
C ARG A 55 -1.38 -0.94 -8.34
N SER A 56 -1.82 -1.14 -9.59
CA SER A 56 -1.68 -0.14 -10.64
C SER A 56 -2.55 1.10 -10.38
N ILE A 57 -2.06 2.26 -10.84
CA ILE A 57 -2.85 3.51 -10.80
C ILE A 57 -4.16 3.35 -11.58
N ALA A 58 -4.15 2.60 -12.69
CA ALA A 58 -5.36 2.31 -13.48
C ALA A 58 -6.41 1.56 -12.65
N ARG A 59 -6.00 0.55 -11.87
CA ARG A 59 -6.90 -0.17 -10.96
C ARG A 59 -7.49 0.77 -9.91
N PHE A 60 -6.66 1.62 -9.32
CA PHE A 60 -7.12 2.61 -8.34
C PHE A 60 -8.16 3.57 -8.92
N LEU A 61 -7.90 4.16 -10.09
CA LEU A 61 -8.83 5.07 -10.76
C LEU A 61 -10.17 4.39 -11.07
N LYS A 62 -10.14 3.14 -11.55
CA LYS A 62 -11.37 2.37 -11.83
C LYS A 62 -12.22 2.18 -10.57
N LEU A 63 -11.59 1.86 -9.44
CA LEU A 63 -12.30 1.70 -8.16
C LEU A 63 -12.96 3.01 -7.70
N ARG A 64 -12.27 4.15 -7.89
CA ARG A 64 -12.75 5.46 -7.44
C ARG A 64 -13.82 6.07 -8.35
N GLN A 65 -13.89 5.68 -9.62
CA GLN A 65 -14.96 6.11 -10.54
C GLN A 65 -16.30 5.40 -10.28
N GLN A 66 -16.29 4.31 -9.51
CA GLN A 66 -17.47 3.48 -9.23
C GLN A 66 -18.07 3.74 -7.83
N GLN A 67 -17.57 4.77 -7.14
CA GLN A 67 -18.06 5.25 -5.84
C GLN A 67 -18.75 6.60 -6.01
#